data_AF-A0A7X3VDZ8-F1
#
_entry.id   AF-A0A7X3VDZ8-F1
#
_cell.length_a   1.000
_cell.length_b   1.000
_cell.length_c   1.000
_cell.angle_alpha   90.00
_cell.angle_beta   90.00
_cell.angle_gamma   90.00
#
_symmetry.space_group_name_H-M   'P 1'
#
loop_
_entity.id
_entity.type
_entity.pdbx_description
1 polymer ?
#
loop_
_entity_poly.entity_id
_entity_poly.type
_entity_poly.pdbx_seq_one_letter_code
_entity_poly.pdbx_strand_id
1 'polypeptide(L)'
;MRSGVIAAYQNGDIPVEMIVYTQTSPDITRLLDTFDETGAGTELPVEIDSTSGFSWPWAWYFRDAKNVQYPVHNENSFSRSYEDRVLVVHSTNQSWADTGLSEVYLDGERIRHRWWFPEHTYRGLTPGKIVSGLLDRSAWRGAMHYWLNRDGVYHILGSEDSYVYFNATVPQDYRGAP
;
A
#
# COMPACT_ATOMS: atom_id res chain seq x y z
N MET A 1 4.44 17.05 -23.67
CA MET A 1 5.13 17.83 -22.61
C MET A 1 4.27 18.03 -21.36
N ARG A 2 2.97 18.32 -21.46
CA ARG A 2 2.09 18.50 -20.28
C ARG A 2 1.90 17.24 -19.43
N SER A 3 1.72 16.06 -20.06
CA SER A 3 1.55 14.79 -19.37
C SER A 3 2.79 14.40 -18.53
N GLY A 4 4.00 14.64 -19.03
CA GLY A 4 5.24 14.32 -18.30
C GLY A 4 5.49 15.18 -17.06
N VAL A 5 4.95 16.40 -17.01
CA VAL A 5 5.04 17.27 -15.81
C VAL A 5 4.02 16.85 -14.76
N ILE A 6 2.81 16.46 -15.17
CA ILE A 6 1.76 15.97 -14.26
C ILE A 6 2.18 14.62 -13.63
N ALA A 7 2.76 13.73 -14.45
CA ALA A 7 3.37 12.46 -14.04
C ALA A 7 4.43 12.65 -12.94
N ALA A 8 5.30 13.65 -13.13
CA ALA A 8 6.46 13.86 -12.28
C ALA A 8 6.18 14.71 -11.04
N TYR A 9 5.16 15.59 -11.05
CA TYR A 9 4.96 16.60 -10.00
C TYR A 9 3.58 16.65 -9.35
N GLN A 10 2.53 15.99 -9.90
CA GLN A 10 1.16 16.09 -9.33
C GLN A 10 0.60 14.77 -8.80
N ASN A 11 0.78 13.67 -9.52
CA ASN A 11 0.33 12.33 -9.08
C ASN A 11 1.54 11.43 -8.86
N GLY A 12 2.60 12.02 -8.32
CA GLY A 12 3.92 11.42 -8.28
C GLY A 12 3.96 10.14 -7.48
N ASP A 13 2.95 9.85 -6.65
CA ASP A 13 2.76 8.70 -5.77
C ASP A 13 1.56 7.81 -6.17
N ILE A 14 0.63 8.28 -7.01
CA ILE A 14 -0.58 7.57 -7.45
C ILE A 14 -0.43 7.03 -8.89
N PRO A 15 -0.47 5.70 -9.12
CA PRO A 15 -0.21 5.08 -10.43
C PRO A 15 -1.44 5.17 -11.35
N VAL A 16 -1.93 6.38 -11.63
CA VAL A 16 -2.97 6.64 -12.64
C VAL A 16 -2.41 6.66 -14.07
N GLU A 17 -1.08 6.61 -14.21
CA GLU A 17 -0.39 6.60 -15.49
C GLU A 17 0.15 5.21 -15.86
N MET A 18 -0.02 4.80 -17.12
CA MET A 18 0.45 3.50 -17.63
C MET A 18 1.98 3.29 -17.54
N ILE A 19 2.76 4.34 -17.25
CA ILE A 19 4.22 4.26 -17.14
C ILE A 19 4.70 3.86 -15.74
N VAL A 20 3.83 3.91 -14.73
CA VAL A 20 4.17 3.54 -13.34
C VAL A 20 3.92 2.05 -13.15
N TYR A 21 5.00 1.28 -13.10
CA TYR A 21 4.95 -0.18 -13.00
C TYR A 21 4.65 -0.66 -11.56
N THR A 22 5.24 -0.02 -10.56
CA THR A 22 4.91 -0.19 -9.14
C THR A 22 5.37 1.05 -8.39
N GLN A 23 4.53 1.55 -7.49
CA GLN A 23 4.90 2.68 -6.64
C GLN A 23 4.48 2.44 -5.19
N THR A 24 5.32 2.88 -4.25
CA THR A 24 5.00 2.99 -2.83
C THR A 24 3.86 4.00 -2.68
N SER A 25 2.77 3.61 -2.02
CA SER A 25 1.62 4.51 -1.85
C SER A 25 1.94 5.63 -0.83
N PRO A 26 1.19 6.75 -0.85
CA PRO A 26 1.28 7.79 0.17
C PRO A 26 1.00 7.28 1.58
N ASP A 27 0.29 6.16 1.75
CA ASP A 27 0.01 5.55 3.06
C ASP A 27 1.30 5.21 3.80
N ILE A 28 2.34 4.80 3.06
CA ILE A 28 3.65 4.48 3.63
C ILE A 28 4.32 5.72 4.19
N THR A 29 4.22 6.86 3.49
CA THR A 29 4.81 8.11 3.98
C THR A 29 4.05 8.63 5.20
N ARG A 30 2.71 8.58 5.16
CA ARG A 30 1.87 8.94 6.32
C ARG A 30 2.17 8.08 7.54
N LEU A 31 2.41 6.78 7.34
CA LEU A 31 2.77 5.89 8.43
C LEU A 31 4.17 6.21 8.99
N LEU A 32 5.13 6.57 8.13
CA LEU A 32 6.46 7.00 8.59
C LEU A 32 6.39 8.25 9.45
N ASP A 33 5.56 9.24 9.07
CA ASP A 33 5.34 10.43 9.90
C ASP A 33 4.79 10.05 11.29
N THR A 34 3.82 9.12 11.35
CA THR A 34 3.30 8.59 12.63
C THR A 34 4.39 7.85 13.42
N PHE A 35 5.26 7.10 12.75
CA PHE A 35 6.36 6.40 13.40
C PHE A 35 7.36 7.36 14.03
N ASP A 36 7.68 8.46 13.34
CA ASP A 36 8.55 9.50 13.89
C ASP A 36 7.91 10.19 15.11
N GLU A 37 6.61 10.46 15.08
CA GLU A 37 5.87 11.07 16.21
C GLU A 37 5.77 10.14 17.43
N THR A 38 5.59 8.84 17.20
CA THR A 38 5.43 7.83 18.25
C THR A 38 6.73 7.23 18.74
N GLY A 39 7.85 7.53 18.09
CA GLY A 39 9.16 6.89 18.35
C GLY A 39 9.23 5.43 17.87
N ALA A 40 8.34 5.00 16.96
CA ALA A 40 8.36 3.65 16.41
C ALA A 40 9.60 3.44 15.52
N GLY A 41 10.34 2.37 15.79
CA GLY A 41 11.59 1.99 15.14
C GLY A 41 12.83 2.59 15.82
N THR A 42 12.65 3.56 16.72
CA THR A 42 13.72 4.14 17.53
C THR A 42 13.60 3.72 18.99
N GLU A 43 12.52 4.11 19.67
CA GLU A 43 12.23 3.79 21.07
C GLU A 43 11.29 2.59 21.19
N LEU A 44 10.23 2.59 20.38
CA LEU A 44 9.23 1.54 20.34
C LEU A 44 9.60 0.51 19.25
N PRO A 45 9.71 -0.80 19.58
CA PRO A 45 9.99 -1.82 18.58
C PRO A 45 8.94 -1.86 17.45
N VAL A 46 9.40 -2.18 16.25
CA VAL A 46 8.54 -2.38 15.07
C VAL A 46 8.85 -3.75 14.46
N GLU A 47 7.82 -4.52 14.16
CA GLU A 47 7.95 -5.71 13.31
C GLU A 47 7.19 -5.52 12.01
N ILE A 48 7.85 -5.87 10.91
CA ILE A 48 7.34 -5.70 9.57
C ILE A 48 7.38 -7.05 8.87
N ASP A 49 6.21 -7.55 8.52
CA ASP A 49 6.05 -8.84 7.86
C ASP A 49 6.84 -8.86 6.55
N SER A 50 7.73 -9.84 6.41
CA SER A 50 8.54 -10.04 5.20
C SER A 50 7.90 -11.01 4.20
N THR A 51 6.70 -11.50 4.48
CA THR A 51 5.89 -12.29 3.53
C THR A 51 5.85 -11.61 2.16
N SER A 52 6.05 -12.38 1.09
CA SER A 52 6.08 -11.89 -0.30
C SER A 52 7.14 -10.82 -0.63
N GLY A 53 8.17 -10.62 0.22
CA GLY A 53 9.20 -9.60 -0.02
C GLY A 53 8.69 -8.16 0.21
N PHE A 54 7.66 -8.03 1.03
CA PHE A 54 7.03 -6.78 1.44
C PHE A 54 7.94 -5.86 2.27
N SER A 55 8.94 -6.42 2.95
CA SER A 55 9.86 -5.69 3.85
C SER A 55 10.83 -4.72 3.15
N TRP A 56 11.02 -4.83 1.83
CA TRP A 56 12.14 -4.16 1.15
C TRP A 56 12.11 -2.62 1.22
N PRO A 57 10.98 -1.92 0.98
CA PRO A 57 10.93 -0.47 1.13
C PRO A 57 11.20 -0.03 2.58
N TRP A 58 10.69 -0.78 3.54
CA TRP A 58 10.89 -0.51 4.96
C TRP A 58 12.36 -0.62 5.37
N ALA A 59 13.09 -1.61 4.84
CA ALA A 59 14.52 -1.75 5.06
C ALA A 59 15.33 -0.52 4.59
N TRP A 60 14.83 0.22 3.59
CA TRP A 60 15.46 1.47 3.16
C TRP A 60 15.20 2.64 4.11
N TYR A 61 13.96 2.79 4.59
CA TYR A 61 13.56 3.85 5.52
C TYR A 61 14.16 3.64 6.92
N PHE A 62 14.17 2.39 7.39
CA PHE A 62 14.67 2.01 8.71
C PHE A 62 16.12 1.52 8.69
N ARG A 63 16.90 1.90 7.68
CA ARG A 63 18.27 1.39 7.51
C ARG A 63 19.19 1.67 8.70
N ASP A 64 18.97 2.80 9.36
CA ASP A 64 19.75 3.23 10.53
C ASP A 64 19.04 2.91 11.86
N ALA A 65 17.81 2.39 11.79
CA ALA A 65 17.01 2.02 12.94
C ALA A 65 17.46 0.67 13.51
N LYS A 66 17.50 0.56 14.84
CA LYS A 66 17.95 -0.65 15.54
C LYS A 66 16.81 -1.48 16.13
N ASN A 67 15.63 -0.89 16.28
CA ASN A 67 14.46 -1.50 16.89
C ASN A 67 13.42 -1.93 15.84
N VAL A 68 13.89 -2.39 14.69
CA VAL A 68 13.03 -2.87 13.60
C VAL A 68 13.43 -4.28 13.20
N GLN A 69 12.44 -5.18 13.10
CA GLN A 69 12.64 -6.57 12.70
C GLN A 69 11.74 -6.92 11.50
N TYR A 70 12.19 -7.90 10.72
CA TYR A 70 11.52 -8.33 9.48
C TYR A 70 11.18 -9.82 9.50
N PRO A 71 10.35 -10.31 10.43
CA PRO A 71 9.98 -11.72 10.50
C PRO A 71 9.11 -12.13 9.30
N VAL A 72 9.03 -13.43 9.01
CA VAL A 72 7.96 -13.98 8.16
C VAL A 72 6.84 -14.42 9.10
N HIS A 73 5.68 -13.78 9.05
CA HIS A 73 4.56 -14.18 9.90
C HIS A 73 3.78 -15.37 9.35
N ASN A 74 3.18 -16.12 10.27
CA ASN A 74 2.27 -17.24 10.02
C ASN A 74 1.23 -17.33 11.15
N GLU A 75 0.37 -18.35 11.11
CA GLU A 75 -0.70 -18.58 12.11
C GLU A 75 -0.23 -18.58 13.58
N ASN A 76 1.00 -19.04 13.84
CA ASN A 76 1.55 -19.12 15.19
C ASN A 76 2.30 -17.84 15.61
N SER A 77 2.44 -16.88 14.69
CA SER A 77 3.17 -15.65 14.97
C SER A 77 2.46 -14.78 15.98
N PHE A 78 1.13 -14.75 16.06
CA PHE A 78 0.39 -13.76 16.86
C PHE A 78 0.04 -14.22 18.28
N SER A 79 0.92 -15.00 18.92
CA SER A 79 0.74 -15.41 20.33
C SER A 79 1.11 -14.27 21.30
N ARG A 80 0.36 -14.18 22.42
CA ARG A 80 0.21 -13.08 23.42
C ARG A 80 1.44 -12.31 23.97
N SER A 81 2.65 -12.44 23.43
CA SER A 81 3.88 -11.81 23.96
C SER A 81 4.24 -10.46 23.31
N TYR A 82 3.30 -9.80 22.63
CA TYR A 82 3.53 -8.54 21.90
C TYR A 82 3.14 -7.29 22.69
N GLU A 83 3.26 -7.31 24.01
CA GLU A 83 3.18 -6.07 24.77
C GLU A 83 4.38 -5.19 24.32
N ASP A 84 4.07 -3.96 23.90
CA ASP A 84 5.05 -2.91 23.51
C ASP A 84 5.74 -3.02 22.14
N ARG A 85 5.00 -3.25 21.04
CA ARG A 85 5.52 -2.97 19.69
C ARG A 85 4.47 -2.54 18.69
N VAL A 86 4.90 -2.02 17.56
CA VAL A 86 4.04 -1.79 16.38
C VAL A 86 4.23 -2.94 15.40
N LEU A 87 3.14 -3.45 14.85
CA LEU A 87 3.18 -4.54 13.89
C LEU A 87 2.65 -4.06 12.54
N VAL A 88 3.41 -4.30 11.47
CA VAL A 88 2.95 -4.14 10.08
C VAL A 88 2.81 -5.53 9.48
N VAL A 89 1.58 -6.00 9.33
CA VAL A 89 1.24 -7.37 8.95
C VAL A 89 0.79 -7.42 7.51
N HIS A 90 1.28 -8.38 6.74
CA HIS A 90 0.83 -8.56 5.36
C HIS A 90 -0.65 -9.00 5.32
N SER A 91 -1.42 -8.51 4.34
CA SER A 91 -2.86 -8.81 4.20
C SER A 91 -3.23 -10.30 4.25
N THR A 92 -2.35 -11.19 3.78
CA THR A 92 -2.58 -12.65 3.86
C THR A 92 -2.62 -13.20 5.28
N ASN A 93 -1.97 -12.51 6.23
CA ASN A 93 -1.86 -12.90 7.63
C ASN A 93 -2.84 -12.12 8.53
N GLN A 94 -3.62 -11.20 7.97
CA GLN A 94 -4.52 -10.30 8.70
C GLN A 94 -5.49 -11.05 9.60
N SER A 95 -6.15 -12.11 9.11
CA SER A 95 -7.16 -12.82 9.89
C SER A 95 -6.60 -13.42 11.18
N TRP A 96 -5.35 -13.86 11.15
CA TRP A 96 -4.66 -14.40 12.32
C TRP A 96 -4.22 -13.28 13.26
N ALA A 97 -3.77 -12.15 12.72
CA ALA A 97 -3.43 -10.95 13.49
C ALA A 97 -4.66 -10.37 14.20
N ASP A 98 -5.78 -10.17 13.50
CA ASP A 98 -7.04 -9.65 14.06
C ASP A 98 -7.50 -10.53 15.24
N THR A 99 -7.44 -11.85 15.08
CA THR A 99 -7.83 -12.78 16.15
C THR A 99 -6.83 -12.74 17.32
N GLY A 100 -5.54 -12.81 17.03
CA GLY A 100 -4.48 -12.94 18.04
C GLY A 100 -4.16 -11.66 18.81
N LEU A 101 -4.43 -10.49 18.23
CA LEU A 101 -4.05 -9.18 18.77
C LEU A 101 -5.21 -8.40 19.38
N SER A 102 -6.47 -8.80 19.12
CA SER A 102 -7.70 -8.05 19.48
C SER A 102 -7.83 -7.62 20.95
N GLU A 103 -7.17 -8.31 21.89
CA GLU A 103 -7.24 -7.96 23.31
C GLU A 103 -6.30 -6.80 23.72
N VAL A 104 -5.21 -6.60 22.98
CA VAL A 104 -4.10 -5.72 23.38
C VAL A 104 -3.86 -4.59 22.37
N TYR A 105 -4.23 -4.82 21.11
CA TYR A 105 -4.03 -3.87 20.02
C TYR A 105 -5.34 -3.21 19.61
N LEU A 106 -5.21 -2.02 19.04
CA LEU A 106 -6.28 -1.41 18.28
C LEU A 106 -6.52 -2.21 16.98
N ASP A 107 -7.71 -2.04 16.40
CA ASP A 107 -8.05 -2.65 15.12
C ASP A 107 -7.02 -2.28 14.04
N GLY A 108 -6.67 -3.25 13.21
CA GLY A 108 -5.68 -3.07 12.15
C GLY A 108 -6.11 -2.02 11.14
N GLU A 109 -5.29 -0.99 10.94
CA GLU A 109 -5.54 0.06 9.96
C GLU A 109 -4.90 -0.33 8.62
N ARG A 110 -5.69 -0.33 7.53
CA ARG A 110 -5.22 -0.76 6.21
C ARG A 110 -4.22 0.23 5.63
N ILE A 111 -3.15 -0.30 5.05
CA ILE A 111 -2.12 0.42 4.34
C ILE A 111 -2.00 -0.22 2.97
N ARG A 112 -2.21 0.57 1.91
CA ARG A 112 -1.84 0.15 0.56
C ARG A 112 -0.33 0.22 0.48
N HIS A 113 0.36 -0.90 0.28
CA HIS A 113 1.83 -0.87 0.29
C HIS A 113 2.37 -0.60 -1.11
N ARG A 114 1.92 -1.40 -2.07
CA ARG A 114 2.15 -1.17 -3.49
C ARG A 114 0.81 -1.11 -4.16
N TRP A 115 0.70 -0.18 -5.08
CA TRP A 115 -0.38 -0.14 -6.06
C TRP A 115 0.21 -0.08 -7.45
N TRP A 116 -0.48 -0.70 -8.40
CA TRP A 116 -0.08 -0.71 -9.80
C TRP A 116 -1.28 -0.48 -10.71
N PHE A 117 -0.99 0.05 -11.90
CA PHE A 117 -1.99 0.26 -12.92
C PHE A 117 -2.59 -1.10 -13.34
N PRO A 118 -3.90 -1.20 -13.61
CA PRO A 118 -4.56 -2.48 -13.81
C PRO A 118 -4.07 -3.14 -15.11
N GLU A 119 -3.34 -4.24 -14.98
CA GLU A 119 -2.66 -4.86 -16.13
C GLU A 119 -3.64 -5.43 -17.17
N HIS A 120 -4.86 -5.76 -16.75
CA HIS A 120 -5.94 -6.23 -17.62
C HIS A 120 -6.41 -5.17 -18.62
N THR A 121 -6.20 -3.88 -18.33
CA THR A 121 -6.59 -2.77 -19.21
C THR A 121 -5.75 -2.73 -20.49
N TYR A 122 -4.51 -3.25 -20.48
CA TYR A 122 -3.62 -3.20 -21.65
C TYR A 122 -3.12 -4.57 -22.14
N ARG A 123 -2.97 -5.59 -21.28
CA ARG A 123 -2.47 -6.92 -21.73
C ARG A 123 -3.43 -7.68 -22.65
N GLY A 124 -4.71 -7.30 -22.67
CA GLY A 124 -5.74 -7.92 -23.53
C GLY A 124 -5.97 -7.23 -24.87
N LEU A 125 -5.16 -6.22 -25.23
CA LEU A 125 -5.29 -5.45 -26.46
C LEU A 125 -4.74 -6.24 -27.66
N THR A 126 -5.63 -6.86 -28.43
CA THR A 126 -5.29 -7.41 -29.75
C THR A 126 -5.47 -6.34 -30.82
N PRO A 127 -4.75 -6.43 -31.97
CA PRO A 127 -4.93 -5.48 -33.08
C PRO A 127 -6.40 -5.33 -33.52
N GLY A 128 -7.18 -6.41 -33.46
CA GLY A 128 -8.63 -6.38 -33.74
C GLY A 128 -9.44 -5.55 -32.73
N LYS A 129 -9.13 -5.63 -31.43
CA LYS A 129 -9.79 -4.82 -30.39
C LYS A 129 -9.45 -3.33 -30.48
N ILE A 130 -8.24 -3.01 -30.95
CA ILE A 130 -7.82 -1.62 -31.18
C ILE A 130 -8.62 -1.01 -32.33
N VAL A 131 -8.76 -1.73 -33.45
CA VAL A 131 -9.54 -1.26 -34.61
C VAL A 131 -11.03 -1.15 -34.27
N SER A 132 -11.60 -2.09 -33.52
CA SER A 132 -13.01 -2.01 -33.09
C SER A 132 -13.24 -0.86 -32.10
N GLY A 133 -12.30 -0.61 -31.19
CA GLY A 133 -12.38 0.50 -30.22
C GLY A 133 -12.31 1.87 -30.89
N LEU A 134 -11.62 1.98 -32.04
CA LEU A 134 -11.59 3.21 -32.82
C LEU A 134 -12.92 3.53 -33.53
N LEU A 135 -13.77 2.52 -33.74
CA LEU A 135 -15.09 2.65 -34.37
C LEU A 135 -16.23 2.76 -33.34
N ASP A 136 -15.97 2.44 -32.07
CA ASP A 136 -16.94 2.49 -30.99
C ASP A 136 -16.89 3.84 -30.25
N ARG A 137 -18.00 4.59 -30.35
CA ARG A 137 -18.17 5.93 -29.76
C ARG A 137 -18.16 5.90 -28.22
N SER A 138 -18.52 4.78 -27.61
CA SER A 138 -18.50 4.60 -26.15
C SER A 138 -17.08 4.32 -25.63
N ALA A 139 -16.32 3.49 -26.35
CA ALA A 139 -14.91 3.22 -26.08
C ALA A 139 -14.06 4.50 -26.23
N TRP A 140 -14.30 5.29 -27.28
CA TRP A 140 -13.67 6.61 -27.46
C TRP A 140 -13.99 7.58 -26.32
N ARG A 141 -15.23 7.59 -25.82
CA ARG A 141 -15.62 8.46 -24.71
C ARG A 141 -14.91 8.04 -23.42
N GLY A 142 -14.85 6.74 -23.10
CA GLY A 142 -14.10 6.21 -21.96
C GLY A 142 -12.59 6.49 -22.07
N ALA A 143 -12.02 6.30 -23.27
CA ALA A 143 -10.61 6.61 -23.53
C ALA A 143 -10.30 8.10 -23.35
N MET A 144 -11.18 9.00 -23.80
CA MET A 144 -11.03 10.44 -23.62
C MET A 144 -11.21 10.88 -22.16
N HIS A 145 -12.15 10.27 -21.40
CA HIS A 145 -12.27 10.52 -19.96
C HIS A 145 -11.02 10.10 -19.20
N TYR A 146 -10.44 8.95 -19.54
CA TYR A 146 -9.16 8.51 -18.98
C TYR A 146 -7.99 9.43 -19.41
N TRP A 147 -7.91 9.83 -20.69
CA TRP A 147 -6.81 10.65 -21.20
C TRP A 147 -6.83 12.10 -20.73
N LEU A 148 -8.02 12.68 -20.54
CA LEU A 148 -8.17 14.08 -20.12
C LEU A 148 -8.26 14.24 -18.59
N ASN A 149 -8.97 13.33 -17.92
CA ASN A 149 -9.33 13.50 -16.51
C ASN A 149 -8.81 12.38 -15.60
N ARG A 150 -8.24 11.30 -16.15
CA ARG A 150 -7.85 10.08 -15.40
C ARG A 150 -9.02 9.39 -14.66
N ASP A 151 -10.25 9.71 -15.06
CA ASP A 151 -11.46 9.10 -14.51
C ASP A 151 -11.54 7.62 -14.89
N GLY A 152 -11.92 6.78 -13.92
CA GLY A 152 -12.27 5.38 -14.15
C GLY A 152 -11.18 4.34 -13.88
N VAL A 153 -10.00 4.73 -13.37
CA VAL A 153 -8.90 3.78 -13.05
C VAL A 153 -8.72 3.57 -11.54
N TYR A 154 -9.03 4.58 -10.73
CA TYR A 154 -8.80 4.53 -9.27
C TYR A 154 -9.46 3.33 -8.57
N HIS A 155 -10.62 2.88 -9.06
CA HIS A 155 -11.41 1.78 -8.47
C HIS A 155 -11.01 0.38 -8.95
N ILE A 156 -10.07 0.27 -9.91
CA ILE A 156 -9.60 -1.01 -10.48
C ILE A 156 -8.09 -1.22 -10.28
N LEU A 157 -7.41 -0.34 -9.55
CA LEU A 157 -5.99 -0.49 -9.22
C LEU A 157 -5.77 -1.78 -8.43
N GLY A 158 -4.80 -2.59 -8.85
CA GLY A 158 -4.32 -3.70 -8.05
C GLY A 158 -3.47 -3.17 -6.91
N SER A 159 -3.62 -3.72 -5.71
CA SER A 159 -2.77 -3.38 -4.57
C SER A 159 -2.29 -4.62 -3.82
N GLU A 160 -1.07 -4.53 -3.32
CA GLU A 160 -0.54 -5.41 -2.29
C GLU A 160 -0.67 -4.64 -0.97
N ASP A 161 -1.51 -5.14 -0.08
CA ASP A 161 -1.91 -4.43 1.13
C ASP A 161 -1.30 -5.06 2.38
N SER A 162 -1.21 -4.24 3.41
CA SER A 162 -0.85 -4.60 4.77
C SER A 162 -1.74 -3.89 5.76
N TYR A 163 -1.66 -4.30 7.02
CA TYR A 163 -2.36 -3.66 8.13
C TYR A 163 -1.34 -3.29 9.20
N VAL A 164 -1.45 -2.08 9.73
CA VAL A 164 -0.68 -1.69 10.91
C VAL A 164 -1.53 -1.87 12.15
N TYR A 165 -0.93 -2.45 13.18
CA TYR A 165 -1.51 -2.62 14.50
C TYR A 165 -0.67 -1.83 15.50
N PHE A 166 -1.33 -0.89 16.17
CA PHE A 166 -0.76 -0.17 17.30
C PHE A 166 -1.27 -0.78 18.60
N ASN A 167 -0.37 -0.97 19.55
CA ASN A 167 -0.77 -1.35 20.90
C ASN A 167 -1.69 -0.25 21.49
N ALA A 168 -2.74 -0.64 22.21
CA ALA A 168 -3.70 0.30 22.77
C ALA A 168 -3.09 1.33 23.75
N THR A 169 -1.89 1.09 24.26
CA THR A 169 -1.15 2.01 25.13
C THR A 169 -0.39 3.11 24.38
N VAL A 170 -0.15 2.95 23.08
CA VAL A 170 0.62 3.90 22.26
C VAL A 170 -0.30 5.03 21.77
N PRO A 171 -0.09 6.29 22.17
CA PRO A 171 -0.91 7.40 21.70
C PRO A 171 -0.64 7.68 20.21
N GLN A 172 -1.66 7.56 19.37
CA GLN A 172 -1.58 7.80 17.92
C GLN A 172 -2.97 8.12 17.34
N ASP A 173 -3.04 8.82 16.21
CA ASP A 173 -4.29 9.15 15.50
C ASP A 173 -4.30 8.73 14.01
N TYR A 174 -3.39 7.84 13.63
CA TYR A 174 -3.26 7.28 12.29
C TYR A 174 -4.55 6.65 11.81
N ARG A 175 -4.92 7.00 10.57
CA ARG A 175 -6.05 6.41 9.84
C ARG A 175 -5.57 5.91 8.50
N GLY A 176 -5.77 4.62 8.28
CA GLY A 176 -5.41 3.92 7.06
C GLY A 176 -6.20 4.40 5.84
N ALA A 177 -5.90 3.84 4.68
CA ALA A 177 -6.72 4.06 3.50
C ALA A 177 -8.10 3.40 3.67
N PRO A 178 -9.19 4.06 3.19
CA PRO A 178 -10.48 3.41 3.06
C PRO A 178 -10.47 2.26 2.03
#